data_AF-A0A935P3C2-F1
#
_entry.id   AF-A0A935P3C2-F1
#
_cell.length_a   1.000
_cell.length_b   1.000
_cell.length_c   1.000
_cell.angle_alpha   90.00
_cell.angle_beta   90.00
_cell.angle_gamma   90.00
#
_symmetry.space_group_name_H-M   'P 1'
#
loop_
_entity.id
_entity.type
_entity.pdbx_description
1 polymer ?
#
loop_
_entity_poly.entity_id
_entity_poly.type
_entity_poly.pdbx_seq_one_letter_code
_entity_poly.pdbx_strand_id
1 'polypeptide(L)'
;MATALVSLLLTACFVTTSPPAPAPTQPVPTTPTPAPGTECQATACVPAMAMPNGKCGDGSISAVRCLRQADGRCGWEVWQCPAPPAAACIRTGCSGSVCAEPGTDIFTTCDMRPEYECYRAAACERQANGACGWTQTAALSQCVSSKSKGI
;
A
#
# COMPACT_ATOMS: atom_id res chain seq x y z
N MET A 1 59.72 -66.63 56.64
CA MET A 1 58.42 -65.94 56.57
C MET A 1 58.69 -64.45 56.35
N ALA A 2 58.45 -63.91 55.15
CA ALA A 2 58.36 -62.47 54.76
C ALA A 2 58.39 -62.40 53.21
N THR A 3 57.26 -62.23 52.52
CA THR A 3 56.73 -60.98 51.92
C THR A 3 57.68 -60.19 51.03
N ALA A 4 57.38 -60.12 49.72
CA ALA A 4 57.46 -58.89 48.93
C ALA A 4 56.63 -59.02 47.63
N LEU A 5 55.55 -58.25 47.56
CA LEU A 5 54.72 -57.99 46.38
C LEU A 5 55.42 -57.00 45.44
N VAL A 6 55.46 -57.30 44.13
CA VAL A 6 55.82 -56.34 43.09
C VAL A 6 54.52 -55.81 42.46
N SER A 7 54.17 -54.59 42.82
CA SER A 7 53.00 -53.87 42.33
C SER A 7 53.23 -53.37 40.90
N LEU A 8 52.59 -54.02 39.94
CA LEU A 8 52.14 -53.39 38.70
C LEU A 8 50.79 -52.72 39.01
N LEU A 9 50.61 -51.43 38.72
CA LEU A 9 49.31 -50.86 38.29
C LEU A 9 49.47 -49.39 37.87
N LEU A 10 49.39 -49.23 36.55
CA LEU A 10 48.86 -48.12 35.75
C LEU A 10 48.67 -46.76 36.44
N THR A 11 49.51 -45.81 36.02
CA THR A 11 49.30 -44.37 36.12
C THR A 11 48.02 -43.98 35.37
N ALA A 12 46.93 -43.74 36.11
CA ALA A 12 45.72 -43.16 35.55
C ALA A 12 45.89 -41.64 35.42
N CYS A 13 46.23 -41.17 34.21
CA CYS A 13 46.11 -39.76 33.83
C CYS A 13 44.62 -39.38 33.79
N PHE A 14 44.06 -38.96 34.92
CA PHE A 14 42.74 -38.34 34.99
C PHE A 14 42.81 -36.96 34.32
N VAL A 15 42.42 -36.90 33.05
CA VAL A 15 42.18 -35.64 32.34
C VAL A 15 40.84 -35.09 32.84
N THR A 16 40.88 -34.13 33.76
CA THR A 16 39.70 -33.40 34.23
C THR A 16 39.27 -32.39 33.18
N THR A 17 38.40 -32.80 32.25
CA THR A 17 37.72 -31.88 31.34
C THR A 17 36.56 -31.21 32.09
N SER A 18 36.81 -30.04 32.66
CA SER A 18 35.74 -29.16 33.14
C SER A 18 34.85 -28.71 31.98
N PRO A 19 33.51 -28.78 32.09
CA PRO A 19 32.62 -28.22 31.08
C PRO A 19 32.75 -26.68 31.02
N PRO A 20 32.67 -26.07 29.84
CA PRO A 20 32.72 -24.61 29.72
C PRO A 20 31.49 -23.97 30.36
N ALA A 21 31.70 -22.85 31.05
CA ALA A 21 30.63 -22.06 31.67
C ALA A 21 29.60 -21.59 30.62
N PRO A 22 28.30 -21.51 30.96
CA PRO A 22 27.29 -20.95 30.06
C PRO A 22 27.62 -19.48 29.78
N ALA A 23 27.56 -19.10 28.49
CA ALA A 23 27.77 -17.73 28.07
C ALA A 23 26.75 -16.79 28.75
N PRO A 24 27.14 -15.55 29.10
CA PRO A 24 26.19 -14.58 29.63
C PRO A 24 25.11 -14.33 28.58
N THR A 25 23.85 -14.60 28.95
CA THR A 25 22.68 -14.28 28.15
C THR A 25 22.62 -12.76 28.02
N GLN A 26 22.98 -12.25 26.85
CA GLN A 26 22.78 -10.84 26.56
C GLN A 26 21.27 -10.54 26.57
N PRO A 27 20.84 -9.41 27.16
CA PRO A 27 19.46 -8.99 27.09
C PRO A 27 19.07 -8.82 25.62
N VAL A 28 18.01 -9.52 25.20
CA VAL A 28 17.45 -9.35 23.87
C VAL A 28 17.03 -7.88 23.74
N PRO A 29 17.51 -7.13 22.74
CA PRO A 29 17.03 -5.77 22.52
C PRO A 29 15.53 -5.85 22.24
N THR A 30 14.73 -5.29 23.14
CA THR A 30 13.29 -5.10 22.93
C THR A 30 13.13 -3.99 21.90
N THR A 31 13.24 -4.35 20.62
CA THR A 31 12.91 -3.44 19.53
C THR A 31 11.41 -3.11 19.65
N PRO A 32 11.01 -1.83 19.63
CA PRO A 32 9.60 -1.47 19.63
C PRO A 32 8.92 -2.15 18.44
N THR A 33 7.75 -2.74 18.67
CA THR A 33 6.89 -3.28 17.61
C THR A 33 6.68 -2.17 16.57
N PRO A 34 7.09 -2.36 15.30
CA PRO A 34 6.88 -1.36 14.28
C PRO A 34 5.39 -1.06 14.13
N ALA A 35 5.05 0.21 13.92
CA ALA A 35 3.69 0.65 13.70
C ALA A 35 3.07 -0.08 12.48
N PRO A 36 1.73 -0.21 12.42
CA PRO A 36 1.04 -0.64 11.20
C PRO A 36 1.48 0.26 10.05
N GLY A 37 1.99 -0.33 8.96
CA GLY A 37 2.56 0.45 7.86
C GLY A 37 4.07 0.31 7.64
N THR A 38 4.79 -0.48 8.45
CA THR A 38 6.23 -0.73 8.24
C THR A 38 6.54 -2.21 8.00
N GLU A 39 7.22 -2.46 6.88
CA GLU A 39 8.03 -3.64 6.50
C GLU A 39 7.34 -5.01 6.47
N CYS A 40 6.71 -5.31 5.33
CA CYS A 40 6.62 -6.67 4.78
C CYS A 40 7.38 -6.72 3.46
N GLN A 41 8.19 -7.75 3.25
CA GLN A 41 8.76 -8.03 1.92
C GLN A 41 7.60 -8.35 0.96
N ALA A 42 7.64 -7.85 -0.28
CA ALA A 42 6.56 -8.05 -1.24
C ALA A 42 6.20 -9.54 -1.46
N THR A 43 7.17 -10.44 -1.27
CA THR A 43 7.02 -11.90 -1.34
C THR A 43 6.24 -12.51 -0.18
N ALA A 44 6.07 -11.79 0.93
CA ALA A 44 5.27 -12.23 2.09
C ALA A 44 3.76 -12.03 1.88
N CYS A 45 3.36 -11.24 0.88
CA CYS A 45 1.96 -11.04 0.50
C CYS A 45 1.63 -11.89 -0.74
N VAL A 46 1.14 -13.11 -0.52
CA VAL A 46 0.76 -14.07 -1.58
C VAL A 46 -0.69 -14.53 -1.42
N PRO A 47 -1.41 -14.81 -2.52
CA PRO A 47 -1.01 -14.68 -3.93
C PRO A 47 -0.91 -13.22 -4.39
N ALA A 48 0.03 -12.91 -5.28
CA ALA A 48 0.19 -11.57 -5.84
C ALA A 48 -0.99 -11.26 -6.77
N MET A 49 -1.89 -10.36 -6.37
CA MET A 49 -2.94 -9.87 -7.26
C MET A 49 -2.31 -8.93 -8.29
N ALA A 50 -2.17 -9.40 -9.53
CA ALA A 50 -1.70 -8.65 -10.67
C ALA A 50 -2.79 -7.70 -11.23
N MET A 51 -3.47 -6.93 -10.38
CA MET A 51 -4.44 -5.94 -10.84
C MET A 51 -3.73 -4.61 -11.10
N PRO A 52 -4.01 -3.94 -12.24
CA PRO A 52 -3.34 -2.71 -12.59
C PRO A 52 -3.77 -1.60 -11.64
N ASN A 53 -2.78 -1.12 -10.90
CA ASN A 53 -2.85 0.05 -10.06
C ASN A 53 -3.22 1.28 -10.91
N GLY A 54 -4.33 1.95 -10.60
CA GLY A 54 -4.74 3.19 -11.26
C GLY A 54 -3.74 4.32 -11.02
N LYS A 55 -3.65 5.29 -11.95
CA LYS A 55 -2.91 6.54 -11.70
C LYS A 55 -3.79 7.49 -10.88
N CYS A 56 -3.28 7.93 -9.74
CA CYS A 56 -3.84 9.00 -8.96
C CYS A 56 -3.67 10.34 -9.69
N GLY A 57 -4.47 11.34 -9.29
CA GLY A 57 -4.45 12.69 -9.91
C GLY A 57 -3.14 13.44 -9.71
N ASP A 58 -2.35 13.08 -8.71
CA ASP A 58 -0.99 13.59 -8.44
C ASP A 58 0.10 12.83 -9.22
N GLY A 59 -0.28 11.86 -10.07
CA GLY A 59 0.64 11.01 -10.81
C GLY A 59 1.20 9.83 -10.01
N SER A 60 0.86 9.72 -8.71
CA SER A 60 1.16 8.52 -7.93
C SER A 60 0.32 7.34 -8.44
N ILE A 61 0.70 6.11 -8.08
CA ILE A 61 0.06 4.88 -8.55
C ILE A 61 -0.70 4.27 -7.36
N SER A 62 -2.04 4.16 -7.46
CA SER A 62 -2.89 3.54 -6.44
C SER A 62 -2.60 2.05 -6.38
N ALA A 63 -1.62 1.67 -5.57
CA ALA A 63 -1.09 0.32 -5.53
C ALA A 63 -1.65 -0.52 -4.39
N VAL A 64 -1.69 -1.84 -4.59
CA VAL A 64 -1.69 -2.75 -3.45
C VAL A 64 -0.33 -2.66 -2.76
N ARG A 65 -0.30 -2.21 -1.51
CA ARG A 65 0.92 -2.21 -0.69
C ARG A 65 0.91 -3.43 0.22
N CYS A 66 2.05 -4.09 0.32
CA CYS A 66 2.24 -5.22 1.22
C CYS A 66 2.59 -4.67 2.60
N LEU A 67 1.68 -4.84 3.56
CA LEU A 67 1.86 -4.32 4.91
C LEU A 67 1.52 -5.35 5.97
N ARG A 68 2.09 -5.11 7.15
CA ARG A 68 1.80 -5.88 8.36
C ARG A 68 0.45 -5.46 8.93
N GLN A 69 -0.48 -6.40 8.99
CA GLN A 69 -1.81 -6.24 9.56
C GLN A 69 -1.77 -6.34 11.09
N ALA A 70 -2.87 -5.95 11.75
CA ALA A 70 -2.98 -5.94 13.21
C ALA A 70 -2.88 -7.34 13.85
N ASP A 71 -3.19 -8.40 13.09
CA ASP A 71 -3.02 -9.80 13.51
C ASP A 71 -1.58 -10.31 13.34
N GLY A 72 -0.66 -9.43 12.90
CA GLY A 72 0.75 -9.74 12.68
C GLY A 72 1.05 -10.40 11.34
N ARG A 73 0.06 -10.68 10.49
CA ARG A 73 0.25 -11.24 9.15
C ARG A 73 0.57 -10.16 8.12
N CYS A 74 1.29 -10.52 7.06
CA CYS A 74 1.46 -9.66 5.90
C CYS A 74 0.26 -9.83 4.97
N GLY A 75 -0.37 -8.72 4.59
CA GLY A 75 -1.54 -8.72 3.73
C GLY A 75 -1.48 -7.61 2.70
N TRP A 76 -2.20 -7.80 1.60
CA TRP A 76 -2.43 -6.74 0.63
C TRP A 76 -3.47 -5.77 1.19
N GLU A 77 -3.11 -4.50 1.24
CA GLU A 77 -4.09 -3.44 1.41
C GLU A 77 -4.07 -2.47 0.23
N VAL A 78 -5.24 -1.92 -0.07
CA VAL A 78 -5.42 -0.94 -1.12
C VAL A 78 -4.89 0.39 -0.61
N TRP A 79 -3.79 0.88 -1.19
CA TRP A 79 -3.37 2.26 -0.97
C TRP A 79 -4.32 3.19 -1.70
N GLN A 80 -5.08 3.97 -0.93
CA GLN A 80 -5.96 5.00 -1.47
C GLN A 80 -5.12 6.17 -1.97
N CYS A 81 -5.51 6.75 -3.10
CA CYS A 81 -4.90 8.00 -3.56
C CYS A 81 -5.06 9.08 -2.47
N PRO A 82 -4.03 9.92 -2.22
CA PRO A 82 -4.21 11.08 -1.38
C PRO A 82 -5.37 11.93 -1.96
N ALA A 83 -6.25 12.39 -1.08
CA ALA A 83 -7.32 13.29 -1.49
C ALA A 83 -6.67 14.51 -2.17
N PRO A 84 -7.17 14.95 -3.34
CA PRO A 84 -6.72 16.21 -3.91
C PRO A 84 -6.90 17.32 -2.86
N PRO A 85 -6.03 18.34 -2.86
CA PRO A 85 -6.14 19.44 -1.92
C PRO A 85 -7.60 19.94 -1.90
N ALA A 86 -8.17 20.20 -0.73
CA ALA A 86 -9.59 20.53 -0.56
C ALA A 86 -10.08 21.74 -1.41
N ALA A 87 -9.16 22.48 -2.02
CA ALA A 87 -9.44 23.56 -2.95
C ALA A 87 -9.57 23.13 -4.44
N ALA A 88 -9.16 21.91 -4.81
CA ALA A 88 -9.17 21.44 -6.20
C ALA A 88 -10.41 20.58 -6.47
N CYS A 89 -11.20 20.96 -7.48
CA CYS A 89 -12.35 20.17 -7.90
C CYS A 89 -11.93 18.81 -8.48
N ILE A 90 -12.77 17.78 -8.28
CA ILE A 90 -12.51 16.42 -8.73
C ILE A 90 -13.42 16.02 -9.87
N ARG A 91 -12.90 15.21 -10.79
CA ARG A 91 -13.70 14.54 -11.81
C ARG A 91 -14.17 13.19 -11.26
N THR A 92 -15.48 12.99 -11.23
CA THR A 92 -16.14 11.79 -10.70
C THR A 92 -17.29 11.38 -11.64
N GLY A 93 -18.11 10.41 -11.22
CA GLY A 93 -19.04 9.71 -12.10
C GLY A 93 -18.35 8.61 -12.90
N CYS A 94 -19.07 7.55 -13.22
CA CYS A 94 -18.49 6.33 -13.80
C CYS A 94 -17.73 6.58 -15.12
N SER A 95 -18.19 7.57 -15.89
CA SER A 95 -17.60 7.97 -17.19
C SER A 95 -16.82 9.30 -17.10
N GLY A 96 -16.55 9.81 -15.90
CA GLY A 96 -15.91 11.11 -15.68
C GLY A 96 -16.76 12.31 -16.11
N SER A 97 -18.09 12.16 -16.09
CA SER A 97 -19.07 13.16 -16.53
C SER A 97 -19.38 14.24 -15.48
N VAL A 98 -18.94 14.05 -14.24
CA VAL A 98 -19.27 14.93 -13.11
C VAL A 98 -18.02 15.65 -12.61
N CYS A 99 -18.12 16.95 -12.38
CA CYS A 99 -17.14 17.72 -11.65
C CYS A 99 -17.72 18.05 -10.27
N ALA A 100 -17.05 17.67 -9.18
CA ALA A 100 -17.57 17.74 -7.81
C ALA A 100 -16.50 18.24 -6.82
N GLU A 101 -16.92 18.50 -5.58
CA GLU A 101 -16.00 18.81 -4.49
C GLU A 101 -15.19 17.55 -4.08
N PRO A 102 -13.96 17.72 -3.56
CA PRO A 102 -13.19 16.63 -2.97
C PRO A 102 -13.97 15.83 -1.93
N GLY A 103 -13.85 14.51 -1.97
CA GLY A 103 -14.53 13.60 -1.03
C GLY A 103 -16.01 13.37 -1.33
N THR A 104 -16.58 14.01 -2.36
CA THR A 104 -17.90 13.69 -2.90
C THR A 104 -17.76 12.79 -4.12
N ASP A 105 -17.63 11.48 -3.88
CA ASP A 105 -17.69 10.49 -4.95
C ASP A 105 -19.14 10.30 -5.40
N ILE A 106 -19.48 10.90 -6.52
CA ILE A 106 -20.82 10.78 -7.11
C ILE A 106 -20.82 9.58 -8.06
N PHE A 107 -21.55 8.54 -7.67
CA PHE A 107 -21.83 7.42 -8.56
C PHE A 107 -23.01 7.76 -9.47
N THR A 108 -22.73 7.84 -10.77
CA THR A 108 -23.74 7.92 -11.82
C THR A 108 -23.97 6.54 -12.42
N THR A 109 -25.01 6.39 -13.24
CA THR A 109 -25.08 5.26 -14.17
C THR A 109 -23.82 5.20 -15.04
N CYS A 110 -23.33 3.99 -15.32
CA CYS A 110 -22.15 3.74 -16.15
C CYS A 110 -22.47 3.82 -17.65
N ASP A 111 -23.28 4.80 -18.04
CA ASP A 111 -23.60 5.02 -19.43
C ASP A 111 -22.37 5.56 -20.16
N MET A 112 -22.06 4.97 -21.32
CA MET A 112 -20.95 5.39 -22.16
C MET A 112 -21.48 6.17 -23.35
N ARG A 113 -21.91 7.42 -23.10
CA ARG A 113 -22.40 8.29 -24.15
C ARG A 113 -21.24 9.03 -24.84
N PRO A 114 -21.26 9.20 -26.18
CA PRO A 114 -20.16 9.82 -26.92
C PRO A 114 -19.80 11.23 -26.44
N GLU A 115 -20.77 12.02 -25.99
CA GLU A 115 -20.51 13.38 -25.51
C GLU A 115 -19.69 13.44 -24.22
N TYR A 116 -19.59 12.34 -23.46
CA TYR A 116 -18.77 12.32 -22.24
C TYR A 116 -17.27 12.46 -22.54
N GLU A 117 -16.82 12.13 -23.76
CA GLU A 117 -15.45 12.38 -24.19
C GLU A 117 -15.09 13.87 -24.18
N CYS A 118 -16.08 14.76 -24.36
CA CYS A 118 -15.87 16.20 -24.33
C CYS A 118 -15.43 16.69 -22.94
N TYR A 119 -15.88 16.03 -21.88
CA TYR A 119 -15.49 16.37 -20.51
C TYR A 119 -14.07 15.92 -20.15
N ARG A 120 -13.43 15.05 -20.96
CA ARG A 120 -12.01 14.70 -20.76
C ARG A 120 -11.08 15.89 -20.98
N ALA A 121 -11.40 16.76 -21.94
CA ALA A 121 -10.63 17.97 -22.22
C ALA A 121 -11.14 19.23 -21.49
N ALA A 122 -12.35 19.18 -20.91
CA ALA A 122 -12.93 20.31 -20.19
C ALA A 122 -12.19 20.61 -18.88
N ALA A 123 -12.20 21.88 -18.44
CA ALA A 123 -11.69 22.26 -17.13
C ALA A 123 -12.75 21.96 -16.04
N CYS A 124 -12.33 21.27 -14.98
CA CYS A 124 -13.13 21.01 -13.78
C CYS A 124 -12.53 21.84 -12.66
N GLU A 125 -13.19 22.94 -12.30
CA GLU A 125 -12.67 23.95 -11.39
C GLU A 125 -13.79 24.68 -10.66
N ARG A 126 -13.42 25.46 -9.65
CA ARG A 126 -14.38 26.22 -8.85
C ARG A 126 -14.90 27.39 -9.67
N GLN A 127 -16.22 27.45 -9.84
CA GLN A 127 -16.89 28.46 -10.64
C GLN A 127 -17.10 29.75 -9.84
N ALA A 128 -17.54 30.82 -10.51
CA ALA A 128 -17.79 32.13 -9.88
C ALA A 128 -18.84 32.09 -8.75
N ASN A 129 -19.70 31.07 -8.73
CA ASN A 129 -20.68 30.84 -7.67
C ASN A 129 -20.11 30.10 -6.44
N GLY A 130 -18.81 29.79 -6.45
CA GLY A 130 -18.12 29.09 -5.37
C GLY A 130 -18.23 27.56 -5.41
N ALA A 131 -18.97 26.98 -6.34
CA ALA A 131 -19.13 25.52 -6.47
C ALA A 131 -18.21 24.93 -7.55
N CYS A 132 -17.77 23.68 -7.36
CA CYS A 132 -17.13 22.92 -8.42
C CYS A 132 -18.07 22.66 -9.61
N GLY A 133 -17.56 22.87 -10.82
CA GLY A 133 -18.31 22.63 -12.05
C GLY A 133 -17.42 22.62 -13.28
N TRP A 134 -18.01 22.20 -14.40
CA TRP A 134 -17.35 22.27 -15.70
C TRP A 134 -17.35 23.71 -16.21
N THR A 135 -16.18 24.22 -16.57
CA THR A 135 -16.07 25.54 -17.18
C THR A 135 -16.67 25.53 -18.57
N GLN A 136 -17.75 26.29 -18.74
CA GLN A 136 -18.49 26.35 -19.99
C GLN A 136 -17.72 27.19 -21.01
N THR A 137 -17.12 26.50 -21.98
CA THR A 137 -16.46 27.12 -23.12
C THR A 137 -17.28 26.86 -24.39
N ALA A 138 -17.04 27.68 -25.42
CA ALA A 138 -17.63 27.44 -26.74
C ALA A 138 -17.23 26.06 -27.29
N ALA A 139 -15.98 25.65 -27.08
CA ALA A 139 -15.46 24.35 -27.50
C ALA A 139 -16.19 23.18 -26.82
N LEU A 140 -16.41 23.27 -25.50
CA LEU A 140 -17.15 22.26 -24.75
C LEU A 140 -18.60 22.14 -25.25
N SER A 141 -19.30 23.27 -25.34
CA SER A 141 -20.69 23.34 -25.79
C SER A 141 -20.86 22.76 -27.20
N GLN A 142 -19.95 23.07 -28.12
CA GLN A 142 -19.95 22.54 -29.48
C GLN A 142 -19.69 21.04 -29.53
N CYS A 143 -18.71 20.55 -28.77
CA CYS A 143 -18.39 19.11 -28.70
C CYS A 143 -19.57 18.30 -28.16
N VAL A 144 -20.19 18.75 -27.07
CA VAL A 144 -21.34 18.06 -26.47
C VAL A 144 -22.53 18.07 -27.43
N SER A 145 -22.81 19.21 -28.07
CA SER A 145 -23.91 19.36 -29.02
C SER A 145 -23.73 18.52 -30.29
N SER A 146 -22.50 18.36 -30.78
CA SER A 146 -22.23 17.56 -31.97
C SER A 146 -22.34 16.06 -31.68
N LYS A 147 -21.80 15.60 -30.54
CA LYS A 147 -21.78 14.19 -30.16
C LYS A 147 -23.10 13.67 -29.58
N SER A 148 -23.93 14.53 -29.01
CA SER A 148 -25.25 14.16 -28.47
C SER A 148 -26.34 13.93 -29.53
N LYS A 149 -26.13 14.41 -30.77
CA LYS A 149 -27.08 14.26 -31.90
C LYS A 149 -26.84 13.01 -32.76
N GLY A 150 -25.84 12.19 -32.41
CA GLY A 150 -25.43 11.00 -33.17
C GLY A 150 -26.05 9.69 -32.70
N ILE A 151 -27.17 9.73 -31.97
CA ILE A 151 -27.99 8.58 -31.56
C ILE A 151 -29.30 8.64 -32.34
#